data_AF-A0A8H3I8Q8-F1
#
_entry.id   AF-A0A8H3I8Q8-F1
#
_cell.length_a   1.000
_cell.length_b   1.000
_cell.length_c   1.000
_cell.angle_alpha   90.00
_cell.angle_beta   90.00
_cell.angle_gamma   90.00
#
_symmetry.space_group_name_H-M   'P 1'
#
loop_
_entity.id
_entity.type
_entity.pdbx_description
1 polymer ?
#
loop_
_entity_poly.entity_id
_entity_poly.type
_entity_poly.pdbx_seq_one_letter_code
_entity_poly.pdbx_strand_id
1 'polypeptide(L)'
;MTVLQWVWTETGKEQVAPEVIYYTLRVLMFLLSFVLEDWAIHELVPSPRQRKLAVVLVASSYVTWTYQSHTFSNSVETLVVAWSLVMIQRILDNKYRSSKVSTAILGTLLTFGFFNRITFPVFVFVPLLYLVPHFLNRPFSLVALITSIIGVSLLAISIDTAFYSSTPLSLSQLIYNPTITPLNSLAYNASAANLSLHGLHPRYQHLIASLPLLLGPSLSLLFNSPRLNSLPLLSAISGTALLSIIPHQEPRFLLPIIPLVLSSVQLPRTKTLTRTFLVTWIIFNALLGTLMGIYHQGGVIPAQIWLGQQNESLGISEVLWWRTYSPPVWLLGGNNITTTDLMGMPFEDMMNRVDAGVGGCGEQGQALGLVAPASSTELDTWTLGKGGLRARREGSLRFEELWKYRRHLNLDDLDIGEEGVGGTLRRVVGRRGLVVWSVRRTCDNGAGVDA
;
A
#
# COMPACT_ATOMS: atom_id res chain seq x y z
N MET A 1 -10.39 11.81 -10.70
CA MET A 1 -11.63 11.09 -11.02
C MET A 1 -12.59 11.93 -11.86
N THR A 2 -12.98 13.11 -11.41
CA THR A 2 -13.90 14.00 -12.14
C THR A 2 -13.43 14.37 -13.55
N VAL A 3 -12.15 14.68 -13.72
CA VAL A 3 -11.56 14.96 -15.05
C VAL A 3 -11.59 13.74 -15.97
N LEU A 4 -11.33 12.55 -15.41
CA LEU A 4 -11.37 11.30 -16.18
C LEU A 4 -12.79 10.96 -16.63
N GLN A 5 -13.76 11.13 -15.72
CA GLN A 5 -15.18 10.97 -16.03
C GLN A 5 -15.60 11.93 -17.14
N TRP A 6 -15.20 13.20 -17.06
CA TRP A 6 -15.54 14.20 -18.07
C TRP A 6 -14.98 13.86 -19.46
N VAL A 7 -13.71 13.43 -19.55
CA VAL A 7 -13.11 12.98 -20.82
C VAL A 7 -13.79 11.72 -21.36
N TRP A 8 -14.25 10.83 -20.47
CA TRP A 8 -14.91 9.58 -20.86
C TRP A 8 -16.36 9.78 -21.31
N THR A 9 -17.08 10.72 -20.70
CA THR A 9 -18.46 11.04 -21.11
C THR A 9 -18.53 11.56 -22.54
N GLU A 10 -17.48 12.24 -23.02
CA GLU A 10 -17.36 12.65 -24.43
C GLU A 10 -17.26 11.47 -25.41
N THR A 11 -16.93 10.26 -24.94
CA THR A 11 -16.91 9.04 -25.76
C THR A 11 -18.26 8.33 -25.86
N GLY A 12 -19.31 8.89 -25.26
CA GLY A 12 -20.68 8.35 -25.30
C GLY A 12 -20.94 7.18 -24.33
N LYS A 13 -20.04 6.93 -23.37
CA LYS A 13 -20.22 5.91 -22.32
C LYS A 13 -20.54 6.57 -20.97
N GLU A 14 -21.54 6.05 -20.26
CA GLU A 14 -22.02 6.63 -19.00
C GLU A 14 -21.06 6.43 -17.81
N GLN A 15 -20.28 5.35 -17.80
CA GLN A 15 -19.34 5.04 -16.72
C GLN A 15 -17.95 4.65 -17.22
N VAL A 16 -16.92 5.06 -16.48
CA VAL A 16 -15.52 4.71 -16.76
C VAL A 16 -15.25 3.30 -16.24
N ALA A 17 -14.71 2.44 -17.11
CA ALA A 17 -14.34 1.09 -16.71
C ALA A 17 -13.30 1.13 -15.55
N PRO A 18 -13.46 0.32 -14.49
CA PRO A 18 -12.58 0.39 -13.32
C PRO A 18 -11.11 0.11 -13.63
N GLU A 19 -10.84 -0.73 -14.63
CA GLU A 19 -9.50 -1.00 -15.15
C GLU A 19 -8.82 0.26 -15.71
N VAL A 20 -9.58 1.13 -16.41
CA VAL A 20 -9.06 2.38 -16.98
C VAL A 20 -8.70 3.35 -15.86
N ILE A 21 -9.55 3.46 -14.84
CA ILE A 21 -9.27 4.26 -13.65
C ILE A 21 -7.98 3.76 -12.99
N TYR A 22 -7.88 2.45 -12.77
CA TYR A 22 -6.72 1.83 -12.14
C TYR A 22 -5.41 2.14 -12.89
N TYR A 23 -5.36 1.87 -14.20
CA TYR A 23 -4.15 2.12 -14.99
C TYR A 23 -3.84 3.61 -15.13
N THR A 24 -4.84 4.48 -15.23
CA THR A 24 -4.61 5.93 -15.27
C THR A 24 -3.96 6.42 -13.98
N LEU A 25 -4.45 5.93 -12.85
CA LEU A 25 -3.86 6.20 -11.54
C LEU A 25 -2.42 5.69 -11.42
N ARG A 26 -2.10 4.51 -11.99
CA ARG A 26 -0.71 4.01 -12.05
C ARG A 26 0.19 4.90 -12.90
N VAL A 27 -0.28 5.29 -14.09
CA VAL A 27 0.48 6.17 -14.98
C VAL A 27 0.70 7.53 -14.32
N LEU A 28 -0.31 8.08 -13.65
CA LEU A 28 -0.17 9.32 -12.89
C LEU A 28 0.91 9.19 -11.81
N MET A 29 0.86 8.14 -11.00
CA MET A 29 1.87 7.94 -9.93
C MET A 29 3.28 7.73 -10.49
N PHE A 30 3.40 7.01 -11.61
CA PHE A 30 4.67 6.85 -12.32
C PHE A 30 5.22 8.18 -12.85
N LEU A 31 4.35 9.04 -13.41
CA LEU A 31 4.74 10.38 -13.84
C LEU A 31 5.12 11.27 -12.65
N LEU A 32 4.39 11.19 -11.54
CA LEU A 32 4.72 11.92 -10.32
C LEU A 32 6.06 11.46 -9.71
N SER A 33 6.38 10.16 -9.72
CA SER A 33 7.71 9.72 -9.27
C SER A 33 8.81 10.31 -10.16
N PHE A 34 8.65 10.27 -11.48
CA PHE A 34 9.66 10.84 -12.39
C PHE A 34 9.79 12.37 -12.27
N VAL A 35 8.67 13.10 -12.18
CA VAL A 35 8.69 14.56 -12.20
C VAL A 35 9.00 15.15 -10.83
N LEU A 36 8.42 14.59 -9.76
CA LEU A 36 8.53 15.17 -8.42
C LEU A 36 9.61 14.51 -7.57
N GLU A 37 9.79 13.18 -7.63
CA GLU A 37 10.80 12.49 -6.82
C GLU A 37 12.21 12.74 -7.36
N ASP A 38 12.43 12.50 -8.66
CA ASP A 38 13.76 12.71 -9.26
C ASP A 38 14.15 14.20 -9.19
N TRP A 39 13.21 15.12 -9.44
CA TRP A 39 13.49 16.54 -9.29
C TRP A 39 13.83 16.91 -7.84
N ALA A 40 13.11 16.37 -6.85
CA ALA A 40 13.47 16.60 -5.46
C ALA A 40 14.90 16.11 -5.16
N ILE A 41 15.33 14.96 -5.69
CA ILE A 41 16.71 14.47 -5.57
C ILE A 41 17.71 15.44 -6.21
N HIS A 42 17.38 15.98 -7.39
CA HIS A 42 18.21 16.97 -8.08
C HIS A 42 18.43 18.24 -7.25
N GLU A 43 17.41 18.70 -6.52
CA GLU A 43 17.49 19.87 -5.63
C GLU A 43 18.24 19.54 -4.33
N LEU A 44 17.97 18.37 -3.73
CA LEU A 44 18.53 17.97 -2.43
C LEU A 44 20.01 17.60 -2.48
N VAL A 45 20.49 17.08 -3.60
CA VAL A 45 21.89 16.65 -3.76
C VAL A 45 22.67 17.73 -4.49
N PRO A 46 23.68 18.40 -3.90
CA PRO A 46 24.38 19.49 -4.59
C PRO A 46 25.30 19.03 -5.75
N SER A 47 25.95 17.86 -5.60
CA SER A 47 26.98 17.41 -6.54
C SER A 47 26.40 16.74 -7.79
N PRO A 48 26.73 17.20 -9.02
CA PRO A 48 26.19 16.61 -10.26
C PRO A 48 26.49 15.13 -10.45
N ARG A 49 27.68 14.66 -10.02
CA ARG A 49 28.05 13.24 -10.10
C ARG A 49 27.19 12.40 -9.15
N GLN A 50 26.95 12.91 -7.95
CA GLN A 50 26.14 12.23 -6.94
C GLN A 50 24.65 12.25 -7.29
N ARG A 51 24.15 13.32 -7.93
CA ARG A 51 22.78 13.36 -8.46
C ARG A 51 22.50 12.20 -9.40
N LYS A 52 23.36 11.99 -10.40
CA LYS A 52 23.22 10.89 -11.36
C LYS A 52 23.21 9.53 -10.67
N LEU A 53 24.10 9.32 -9.70
CA LEU A 53 24.15 8.09 -8.92
C LEU A 53 22.86 7.90 -8.11
N ALA A 54 22.41 8.92 -7.38
CA ALA A 54 21.24 8.87 -6.54
C ALA A 54 19.98 8.54 -7.35
N VAL A 55 19.75 9.23 -8.47
CA VAL A 55 18.62 8.96 -9.37
C VAL A 55 18.66 7.52 -9.89
N VAL A 56 19.82 7.02 -10.33
CA VAL A 56 19.95 5.63 -10.79
C VAL A 56 19.66 4.62 -9.68
N LEU A 57 20.16 4.86 -8.45
CA LEU A 57 19.90 3.97 -7.32
C LEU A 57 18.41 3.98 -6.94
N VAL A 58 17.78 5.14 -6.86
CA VAL A 58 16.35 5.26 -6.55
C VAL A 58 15.52 4.60 -7.66
N ALA A 59 15.74 4.94 -8.92
CA ALA A 59 15.00 4.37 -10.05
C ALA A 59 15.16 2.85 -10.18
N SER A 60 16.32 2.29 -9.79
CA SER A 60 16.55 0.84 -9.83
C SER A 60 16.14 0.09 -8.56
N SER A 61 15.68 0.79 -7.52
CA SER A 61 15.18 0.20 -6.29
C SER A 61 13.81 -0.45 -6.51
N TYR A 62 13.67 -1.74 -6.19
CA TYR A 62 12.39 -2.46 -6.29
C TYR A 62 11.26 -1.73 -5.60
N VAL A 63 11.53 -1.14 -4.43
CA VAL A 63 10.56 -0.35 -3.68
C VAL A 63 9.97 0.80 -4.51
N THR A 64 10.78 1.44 -5.34
CA THR A 64 10.35 2.58 -6.16
C THR A 64 9.40 2.14 -7.25
N TRP A 65 9.77 1.15 -8.07
CA TRP A 65 8.90 0.71 -9.17
C TRP A 65 7.76 -0.23 -8.72
N THR A 66 7.84 -0.89 -7.56
CA THR A 66 6.76 -1.76 -7.05
C THR A 66 5.84 -1.11 -6.03
N TYR A 67 6.29 -0.15 -5.21
CA TYR A 67 5.43 0.45 -4.18
C TYR A 67 5.15 1.93 -4.44
N GLN A 68 6.17 2.73 -4.77
CA GLN A 68 5.98 4.17 -4.97
C GLN A 68 5.17 4.49 -6.24
N SER A 69 5.15 3.59 -7.23
CA SER A 69 4.32 3.67 -8.45
C SER A 69 2.84 3.33 -8.23
N HIS A 70 2.44 2.91 -7.02
CA HIS A 70 1.05 2.67 -6.63
C HIS A 70 0.43 3.95 -6.06
N THR A 71 -0.89 4.10 -6.17
CA THR A 71 -1.66 5.14 -5.47
C THR A 71 -1.83 4.83 -3.99
N PHE A 72 -0.71 4.67 -3.29
CA PHE A 72 -0.70 4.58 -1.85
C PHE A 72 -0.45 5.97 -1.25
N SER A 73 -1.12 6.23 -0.13
CA SER A 73 -0.80 7.39 0.70
C SER A 73 0.68 7.41 1.11
N ASN A 74 1.33 6.24 1.19
CA ASN A 74 2.77 6.07 1.39
C ASN A 74 3.62 6.71 0.28
N SER A 75 3.22 6.56 -0.98
CA SER A 75 3.90 7.14 -2.14
C SER A 75 3.78 8.66 -2.12
N VAL A 76 2.57 9.17 -1.84
CA VAL A 76 2.32 10.61 -1.68
C VAL A 76 3.12 11.18 -0.50
N GLU A 77 3.14 10.50 0.65
CA GLU A 77 3.97 10.88 1.80
C GLU A 77 5.45 11.01 1.41
N THR A 78 5.98 10.07 0.65
CA THR A 78 7.38 10.13 0.18
C THR A 78 7.64 11.39 -0.63
N LEU A 79 6.76 11.72 -1.59
CA LEU A 79 6.87 12.94 -2.40
C LEU A 79 6.79 14.21 -1.53
N VAL A 80 5.84 14.26 -0.59
CA VAL A 80 5.65 15.43 0.28
C VAL A 80 6.82 15.60 1.25
N VAL A 81 7.40 14.51 1.76
CA VAL A 81 8.62 14.55 2.58
C VAL A 81 9.76 15.13 1.76
N ALA A 82 10.02 14.58 0.56
CA ALA A 82 11.09 15.04 -0.31
C ALA A 82 10.96 16.54 -0.62
N TRP A 83 9.78 17.02 -1.02
CA TRP A 83 9.55 18.43 -1.32
C TRP A 83 9.57 19.34 -0.10
N SER A 84 9.16 18.84 1.08
CA SER A 84 9.32 19.57 2.34
C SER A 84 10.80 19.78 2.67
N LEU A 85 11.65 18.77 2.47
CA LEU A 85 13.10 18.92 2.62
C LEU A 85 13.70 19.89 1.59
N VAL A 86 13.23 19.87 0.34
CA VAL A 86 13.65 20.86 -0.69
C VAL A 86 13.30 22.28 -0.24
N MET A 87 12.09 22.50 0.29
CA MET A 87 11.71 23.82 0.79
C MET A 87 12.54 24.23 2.01
N ILE A 88 12.80 23.32 2.95
CA ILE A 88 13.69 23.58 4.10
C ILE A 88 15.08 24.00 3.62
N GLN A 89 15.67 23.27 2.67
CA GLN A 89 16.99 23.60 2.12
C GLN A 89 16.99 24.97 1.42
N ARG A 90 15.97 25.26 0.59
CA ARG A 90 15.84 26.55 -0.10
C ARG A 90 15.71 27.73 0.88
N ILE A 91 15.00 27.55 1.99
CA ILE A 91 14.87 28.59 3.02
C ILE A 91 16.21 28.82 3.73
N LEU A 92 16.96 27.75 4.01
CA LEU A 92 18.28 27.83 4.65
C LEU A 92 19.34 28.48 3.74
N ASP A 93 19.32 28.17 2.44
CA ASP A 93 20.27 28.69 1.46
C ASP A 93 20.02 30.18 1.13
N ASN A 94 18.77 30.64 1.20
CA ASN A 94 18.39 32.00 0.85
C ASN A 94 18.66 33.01 1.98
N LYS A 95 19.93 33.38 2.15
CA LYS A 95 20.40 34.29 3.22
C LYS A 95 19.95 35.75 3.06
N TYR A 96 19.69 36.20 1.84
CA TYR A 96 19.52 37.63 1.52
C TYR A 96 18.05 38.08 1.41
N ARG A 97 17.13 37.21 0.98
CA ARG A 97 15.71 37.57 0.78
C ARG A 97 14.82 36.89 1.81
N SER A 98 13.76 37.58 2.24
CA SER A 98 12.73 36.97 3.09
C SER A 98 12.03 35.87 2.31
N SER A 99 12.25 34.61 2.69
CA SER A 99 11.77 33.43 1.97
C SER A 99 10.28 33.13 2.20
N LYS A 100 9.44 34.17 2.35
CA LYS A 100 8.03 34.06 2.79
C LYS A 100 7.21 33.09 1.92
N VAL A 101 7.41 33.13 0.60
CA VAL A 101 6.70 32.24 -0.33
C VAL A 101 7.11 30.79 -0.12
N SER A 102 8.41 30.48 -0.06
CA SER A 102 8.88 29.11 0.20
C SER A 102 8.46 28.61 1.58
N THR A 103 8.41 29.49 2.57
CA THR A 103 7.90 29.17 3.90
C THR A 103 6.39 28.93 3.89
N ALA A 104 5.60 29.71 3.14
CA ALA A 104 4.18 29.47 2.97
C ALA A 104 3.92 28.14 2.23
N ILE A 105 4.67 27.84 1.18
CA ILE A 105 4.62 26.55 0.47
C ILE A 105 4.97 25.40 1.41
N LEU A 106 6.02 25.55 2.24
CA LEU A 106 6.36 24.57 3.28
C LEU A 106 5.17 24.35 4.22
N GLY A 107 4.50 25.42 4.68
CA GLY A 107 3.30 25.30 5.52
C GLY A 107 2.19 24.50 4.85
N THR A 108 1.96 24.72 3.55
CA THR A 108 1.00 23.94 2.75
C THR A 108 1.38 22.46 2.68
N LEU A 109 2.66 22.16 2.42
CA LEU A 109 3.16 20.79 2.36
C LEU A 109 3.09 20.08 3.71
N LEU A 110 3.40 20.78 4.81
CA LEU A 110 3.32 20.22 6.16
C LEU A 110 1.89 19.83 6.52
N THR A 111 0.92 20.72 6.24
CA THR A 111 -0.50 20.42 6.46
C THR A 111 -0.96 19.29 5.55
N PHE A 112 -0.69 19.37 4.24
CA PHE A 112 -1.09 18.32 3.29
C PHE A 112 -0.49 16.96 3.65
N GLY A 113 0.78 16.91 4.06
CA GLY A 113 1.45 15.69 4.50
C GLY A 113 0.80 15.08 5.75
N PHE A 114 0.48 15.91 6.75
CA PHE A 114 -0.18 15.44 7.98
C PHE A 114 -1.61 14.95 7.75
N PHE A 115 -2.38 15.61 6.88
CA PHE A 115 -3.71 15.15 6.46
C PHE A 115 -3.66 13.89 5.59
N ASN A 116 -2.64 13.73 4.75
CA ASN A 116 -2.43 12.52 3.97
C ASN A 116 -2.03 11.33 4.86
N ARG A 117 -1.08 11.51 5.79
CA ARG A 117 -0.65 10.48 6.75
C ARG A 117 -0.16 11.07 8.07
N ILE A 118 -0.63 10.53 9.19
CA ILE A 118 -0.18 10.90 10.54
C ILE A 118 1.30 10.56 10.81
N THR A 119 1.92 9.69 10.00
CA THR A 119 3.33 9.35 10.07
C THR A 119 4.24 10.44 9.48
N PHE A 120 3.74 11.28 8.58
CA PHE A 120 4.54 12.27 7.86
C PHE A 120 5.39 13.19 8.77
N PRO A 121 4.85 13.76 9.88
CA PRO A 121 5.60 14.70 10.70
C PRO A 121 6.92 14.13 11.26
N VAL A 122 7.02 12.82 11.48
CA VAL A 122 8.23 12.20 12.05
C VAL A 122 9.45 12.33 11.14
N PHE A 123 9.25 12.42 9.82
CA PHE A 123 10.31 12.58 8.84
C PHE A 123 10.82 14.03 8.76
N VAL A 124 9.94 15.00 8.95
CA VAL A 124 10.28 16.43 8.82
C VAL A 124 10.64 17.08 10.16
N PHE A 125 10.30 16.48 11.29
CA PHE A 125 10.49 17.05 12.62
C PHE A 125 11.93 17.55 12.87
N VAL A 126 12.94 16.69 12.72
CA VAL A 126 14.35 17.07 12.94
C VAL A 126 14.83 18.09 11.88
N PRO A 127 14.61 17.89 10.57
CA PRO A 127 14.90 18.91 9.56
C PRO A 127 14.28 20.30 9.85
N LEU A 128 13.07 20.37 10.38
CA LEU A 128 12.41 21.64 10.71
C LEU A 128 13.10 22.39 11.84
N LEU A 129 13.77 21.71 12.78
CA LEU A 129 14.51 22.36 13.86
C LEU A 129 15.66 23.25 13.31
N TYR A 130 16.21 22.93 12.14
CA TYR A 130 17.22 23.77 11.49
C TYR A 130 16.68 25.14 11.06
N LEU A 131 15.35 25.30 10.91
CA LEU A 131 14.72 26.58 10.59
C LEU A 131 14.53 27.48 11.80
N VAL A 132 14.72 26.99 13.04
CA VAL A 132 14.52 27.78 14.26
C VAL A 132 15.34 29.08 14.24
N PRO A 133 16.66 29.08 13.95
CA PRO A 133 17.43 30.32 13.86
C PRO A 133 16.93 31.26 12.76
N HIS A 134 16.39 30.74 11.65
CA HIS A 134 15.81 31.56 10.59
C HIS A 134 14.57 32.30 11.09
N PHE A 135 13.66 31.60 11.78
CA PHE A 135 12.43 32.20 12.30
C PHE A 135 12.67 33.22 13.41
N LEU A 136 13.66 32.98 14.28
CA LEU A 136 14.07 33.95 15.29
C LEU A 136 14.59 35.25 14.67
N ASN A 137 15.36 35.16 13.58
CA ASN A 137 15.89 36.34 12.89
C ASN A 137 14.88 37.00 11.94
N ARG A 138 13.86 36.26 11.48
CA ARG A 138 12.90 36.70 10.45
C ARG A 138 11.46 36.31 10.84
N PRO A 139 10.84 36.96 11.84
CA PRO A 139 9.55 36.53 12.39
C PRO A 139 8.40 36.57 11.36
N PHE A 140 8.44 37.47 10.37
CA PHE A 140 7.42 37.49 9.31
C PHE A 140 7.41 36.24 8.42
N SER A 141 8.51 35.49 8.35
CA SER A 141 8.51 34.18 7.67
C SER A 141 7.74 33.14 8.48
N LEU A 142 7.86 33.15 9.81
CA LEU A 142 7.06 32.31 10.70
C LEU A 142 5.57 32.65 10.60
N VAL A 143 5.22 33.93 10.52
CA VAL A 143 3.83 34.35 10.28
C VAL A 143 3.31 33.75 8.96
N ALA A 144 4.10 33.81 7.87
CA ALA A 144 3.73 33.20 6.59
C ALA A 144 3.57 31.66 6.66
N LEU A 145 4.37 30.98 7.49
CA LEU A 145 4.22 29.55 7.76
C LEU A 145 2.88 29.26 8.43
N ILE A 146 2.61 29.97 9.52
CA ILE A 146 1.43 29.75 10.38
C ILE A 146 0.15 30.08 9.62
N THR A 147 0.12 31.19 8.87
CA THR A 147 -1.07 31.56 8.09
C THR A 147 -1.36 30.54 7.00
N SER A 148 -0.33 30.00 6.34
CA SER A 148 -0.48 28.91 5.38
C SER A 148 -1.01 27.64 6.03
N ILE A 149 -0.44 27.23 7.18
CA ILE A 149 -0.90 26.04 7.91
C ILE A 149 -2.37 26.18 8.30
N ILE A 150 -2.77 27.31 8.87
CA ILE A 150 -4.15 27.56 9.29
C ILE A 150 -5.08 27.54 8.08
N GLY A 151 -4.78 28.30 7.03
CA GLY A 151 -5.63 28.40 5.84
C GLY A 151 -5.84 27.05 5.15
N VAL A 152 -4.77 26.28 4.97
CA VAL A 152 -4.84 24.94 4.35
C VAL A 152 -5.52 23.94 5.27
N SER A 153 -5.34 24.04 6.60
CA SER A 153 -6.01 23.15 7.56
C SER A 153 -7.52 23.39 7.56
N LEU A 154 -7.96 24.66 7.54
CA LEU A 154 -9.39 25.01 7.45
C LEU A 154 -10.00 24.46 6.15
N LEU A 155 -9.30 24.58 5.03
CA LEU A 155 -9.75 24.01 3.75
C LEU A 155 -9.85 22.48 3.84
N ALA A 156 -8.83 21.80 4.35
CA ALA A 156 -8.80 20.35 4.47
C ALA A 156 -9.91 19.84 5.40
N ILE A 157 -10.09 20.46 6.58
CA ILE A 157 -11.19 20.14 7.51
C ILE A 157 -12.55 20.36 6.85
N SER A 158 -12.71 21.41 6.04
CA SER A 158 -13.96 21.68 5.33
C SER A 158 -14.26 20.59 4.30
N ILE A 159 -13.25 20.18 3.51
CA ILE A 159 -13.37 19.11 2.52
C ILE A 159 -13.70 17.78 3.20
N ASP A 160 -12.96 17.40 4.25
CA ASP A 160 -13.18 16.16 4.98
C ASP A 160 -14.55 16.14 5.67
N THR A 161 -14.95 17.26 6.28
CA THR A 161 -16.27 17.38 6.90
C THR A 161 -17.38 17.23 5.85
N ALA A 162 -17.26 17.84 4.67
CA ALA A 162 -18.21 17.65 3.58
C ALA A 162 -18.23 16.19 3.08
N PHE A 163 -17.09 15.52 3.05
CA PHE A 163 -16.96 14.16 2.52
C PHE A 163 -17.52 13.10 3.48
N TYR A 164 -17.23 13.21 4.77
CA TYR A 164 -17.63 12.21 5.78
C TYR A 164 -19.00 12.48 6.41
N SER A 165 -19.61 13.63 6.14
CA SER A 165 -20.93 13.95 6.69
C SER A 165 -22.06 13.52 5.75
N SER A 166 -23.11 12.94 6.33
CA SER A 166 -24.34 12.60 5.61
C SER A 166 -25.22 13.82 5.29
N THR A 167 -24.91 14.98 5.87
CA THR A 167 -25.64 16.23 5.69
C THR A 167 -24.85 17.23 4.85
N PRO A 168 -25.52 18.13 4.09
CA PRO A 168 -24.85 19.20 3.38
C PRO A 168 -24.02 20.08 4.32
N LEU A 169 -22.86 20.54 3.84
CA LEU A 169 -21.94 21.36 4.63
C LEU A 169 -22.62 22.67 5.08
N SER A 170 -22.67 22.90 6.39
CA SER A 170 -23.12 24.16 6.99
C SER A 170 -22.03 24.77 7.89
N LEU A 171 -22.07 26.10 8.08
CA LEU A 171 -21.14 26.80 8.99
C LEU A 171 -21.24 26.29 10.43
N SER A 172 -22.46 25.98 10.89
CA SER A 172 -22.69 25.39 12.21
C SER A 172 -21.96 24.05 12.37
N GLN A 173 -22.05 23.19 11.36
CA GLN A 173 -21.39 21.89 11.36
C GLN A 173 -19.86 22.02 11.40
N LEU A 174 -19.29 22.95 10.64
CA LEU A 174 -17.84 23.20 10.63
C LEU A 174 -17.34 23.70 11.99
N ILE A 175 -18.16 24.43 12.75
CA ILE A 175 -17.78 24.98 14.06
C ILE A 175 -17.98 23.96 15.18
N TYR A 176 -19.12 23.27 15.20
CA TYR A 176 -19.51 22.42 16.34
C TYR A 176 -19.14 20.94 16.17
N ASN A 177 -19.12 20.42 14.93
CA ASN A 177 -18.81 19.02 14.64
C ASN A 177 -17.84 18.88 13.43
N PRO A 178 -16.65 19.50 13.47
CA PRO A 178 -15.68 19.36 12.40
C PRO A 178 -15.08 17.95 12.37
N THR A 179 -14.94 17.38 11.17
CA THR A 179 -14.15 16.17 10.98
C THR A 179 -12.68 16.53 10.84
N ILE A 180 -11.91 16.35 11.92
CA ILE A 180 -10.45 16.57 11.92
C ILE A 180 -9.74 15.22 11.75
N THR A 181 -9.58 14.80 10.50
CA THR A 181 -9.09 13.46 10.13
C THR A 181 -7.76 13.06 10.82
N PRO A 182 -6.72 13.92 10.90
CA PRO A 182 -5.48 13.55 11.60
C PRO A 182 -5.68 13.27 13.09
N LEU A 183 -6.53 14.06 13.76
CA LEU A 183 -6.80 13.86 15.19
C LEU A 183 -7.61 12.59 15.43
N ASN A 184 -8.60 12.32 14.58
CA ASN A 184 -9.37 11.07 14.63
C ASN A 184 -8.47 9.85 14.39
N SER A 185 -7.55 9.95 13.44
CA SER A 185 -6.57 8.90 13.16
C SER A 185 -5.59 8.71 14.33
N LEU A 186 -5.11 9.78 14.96
CA LEU A 186 -4.28 9.70 16.17
C LEU A 186 -5.04 9.08 17.36
N ALA A 187 -6.30 9.48 17.59
CA ALA A 187 -7.13 8.92 18.65
C ALA A 187 -7.37 7.42 18.45
N TYR A 188 -7.64 7.00 17.21
CA TYR A 188 -7.77 5.58 16.85
C TYR A 188 -6.48 4.80 17.14
N ASN A 189 -5.33 5.35 16.75
CA ASN A 189 -4.01 4.72 16.92
C ASN A 189 -3.40 4.91 18.33
N ALA A 190 -4.07 5.60 19.25
CA ALA A 190 -3.66 5.65 20.65
C ALA A 190 -4.09 4.39 21.44
N SER A 191 -5.11 3.67 20.95
CA SER A 191 -5.65 2.48 21.60
C SER A 191 -4.87 1.22 21.22
N ALA A 192 -4.26 0.56 22.21
CA ALA A 192 -3.56 -0.71 21.99
C ALA A 192 -4.48 -1.82 21.44
N ALA A 193 -5.77 -1.80 21.79
CA ALA A 193 -6.75 -2.75 21.26
C ALA A 193 -6.91 -2.59 19.75
N ASN A 194 -6.98 -1.36 19.25
CA ASN A 194 -7.08 -1.09 17.81
C ASN A 194 -5.79 -1.49 17.08
N LEU A 195 -4.61 -1.21 17.67
CA LEU A 195 -3.33 -1.60 17.08
C LEU A 195 -3.19 -3.12 16.98
N SER A 196 -3.71 -3.87 17.95
CA SER A 196 -3.63 -5.33 17.96
C SER A 196 -4.34 -5.97 16.76
N LEU A 197 -5.38 -5.32 16.22
CA LEU A 197 -6.07 -5.76 15.00
C LEU A 197 -5.17 -5.74 13.76
N HIS A 198 -4.11 -4.92 13.78
CA HIS A 198 -3.14 -4.78 12.70
C HIS A 198 -1.80 -5.48 13.00
N GLY A 199 -1.66 -6.10 14.17
CA GLY A 199 -0.43 -6.76 14.60
C GLY A 199 0.52 -5.83 15.38
N LEU A 200 1.10 -6.40 16.44
CA LEU A 200 2.11 -5.75 17.29
C LEU A 200 3.49 -6.32 16.97
N HIS A 201 4.50 -5.44 16.92
CA HIS A 201 5.86 -5.81 16.59
C HIS A 201 6.85 -5.37 17.68
N PRO A 202 7.98 -6.07 17.85
CA PRO A 202 9.07 -5.61 18.69
C PRO A 202 9.63 -4.27 18.20
N ARG A 203 10.10 -3.42 19.11
CA ARG A 203 10.60 -2.07 18.78
C ARG A 203 11.78 -2.02 17.81
N TYR A 204 12.49 -3.13 17.65
CA TYR A 204 13.63 -3.27 16.74
C TYR A 204 13.25 -3.80 15.34
N GLN A 205 11.96 -4.08 15.09
CA GLN A 205 11.48 -4.67 13.83
C GLN A 205 11.89 -3.81 12.62
N HIS A 206 11.75 -2.49 12.72
CA HIS A 206 12.18 -1.58 11.66
C HIS A 206 13.68 -1.70 11.33
N LEU A 207 14.53 -1.80 12.35
CA LEU A 207 15.99 -1.88 12.16
C LEU A 207 16.45 -3.23 11.64
N ILE A 208 15.91 -4.33 12.19
CA ILE A 208 16.40 -5.69 11.93
C ILE A 208 15.71 -6.33 10.71
N ALA A 209 14.43 -6.05 10.48
CA ALA A 209 13.66 -6.67 9.40
C ALA A 209 13.34 -5.66 8.29
N SER A 210 12.74 -4.51 8.61
CA SER A 210 12.24 -3.59 7.57
C SER A 210 13.36 -2.94 6.77
N LEU A 211 14.40 -2.40 7.41
CA LEU A 211 15.50 -1.74 6.70
C LEU A 211 16.27 -2.71 5.78
N PRO A 212 16.67 -3.92 6.21
CA PRO A 212 17.27 -4.89 5.30
C PRO A 212 16.36 -5.30 4.15
N LEU A 213 15.06 -5.46 4.40
CA LEU A 213 14.08 -5.77 3.36
C LEU A 213 13.98 -4.64 2.32
N LEU A 214 13.98 -3.38 2.74
CA LEU A 214 13.76 -2.23 1.87
C LEU A 214 15.04 -1.76 1.14
N LEU A 215 16.18 -1.76 1.84
CA LEU A 215 17.45 -1.22 1.33
C LEU A 215 18.41 -2.33 0.83
N GLY A 216 18.26 -3.57 1.28
CA GLY A 216 19.12 -4.68 0.88
C GLY A 216 20.62 -4.35 0.96
N PRO A 217 21.41 -4.59 -0.10
CA PRO A 217 22.85 -4.30 -0.12
C PRO A 217 23.21 -2.83 0.16
N SER A 218 22.32 -1.87 -0.13
CA SER A 218 22.59 -0.44 0.09
C SER A 218 22.67 -0.06 1.57
N LEU A 219 22.10 -0.87 2.47
CA LEU A 219 22.26 -0.70 3.91
C LEU A 219 23.74 -0.71 4.32
N SER A 220 24.58 -1.50 3.64
CA SER A 220 26.03 -1.55 3.90
C SER A 220 26.76 -0.23 3.55
N LEU A 221 26.19 0.59 2.66
CA LEU A 221 26.77 1.87 2.26
C LEU A 221 26.59 2.94 3.36
N LEU A 222 25.56 2.80 4.20
CA LEU A 222 25.32 3.70 5.33
C LEU A 222 26.44 3.61 6.39
N PHE A 223 27.07 2.46 6.54
CA PHE A 223 28.20 2.30 7.48
C PHE A 223 29.52 2.84 6.92
N ASN A 224 29.69 2.83 5.60
CA ASN A 224 30.99 3.09 4.97
C ASN A 224 31.15 4.51 4.41
N SER A 225 30.06 5.19 4.02
CA SER A 225 30.15 6.52 3.41
C SER A 225 28.88 7.38 3.55
N PRO A 226 28.33 7.56 4.78
CA PRO A 226 27.16 8.41 4.95
C PRO A 226 27.52 9.91 4.88
N ARG A 227 26.66 10.72 4.27
CA ARG A 227 26.68 12.18 4.45
C ARG A 227 25.87 12.56 5.68
N LEU A 228 26.49 12.41 6.86
CA LEU A 228 25.83 12.59 8.17
C LEU A 228 25.12 13.94 8.34
N ASN A 229 25.63 15.00 7.71
CA ASN A 229 25.06 16.35 7.81
C ASN A 229 24.05 16.69 6.70
N SER A 230 23.63 15.71 5.90
CA SER A 230 22.63 15.94 4.84
C SER A 230 21.21 15.89 5.41
N LEU A 231 20.36 16.86 5.03
CA LEU A 231 18.95 16.91 5.43
C LEU A 231 18.20 15.60 5.12
N PRO A 232 18.39 14.95 3.95
CA PRO A 232 17.71 13.69 3.67
C PRO A 232 18.10 12.56 4.63
N LEU A 233 19.40 12.40 4.94
CA LEU A 233 19.82 11.36 5.87
C LEU A 233 19.32 11.62 7.29
N LEU A 234 19.34 12.88 7.75
CA LEU A 234 18.80 13.24 9.06
C LEU A 234 17.30 12.92 9.15
N SER A 235 16.54 13.25 8.10
CA SER A 235 15.11 12.92 7.97
C SER A 235 14.86 11.41 8.00
N ALA A 236 15.66 10.62 7.28
CA ALA A 236 15.56 9.16 7.27
C ALA A 236 15.85 8.54 8.65
N ILE A 237 16.93 8.99 9.31
CA ILE A 237 17.32 8.49 10.64
C ILE A 237 16.26 8.87 11.68
N SER A 238 15.82 10.14 11.70
CA SER A 238 14.81 10.59 12.66
C SER A 238 13.48 9.90 12.45
N GLY A 239 13.04 9.77 11.19
CA GLY A 239 11.80 9.09 10.84
C GLY A 239 11.81 7.61 11.28
N THR A 240 12.91 6.89 11.00
CA THR A 240 13.08 5.50 11.45
C THR A 240 13.00 5.40 12.97
N ALA A 241 13.76 6.25 13.68
CA ALA A 241 13.88 6.18 15.13
C ALA A 241 12.54 6.47 15.81
N LEU A 242 11.81 7.50 15.36
CA LEU A 242 10.53 7.89 15.94
C LEU A 242 9.43 6.87 15.63
N LEU A 243 9.38 6.33 14.40
CA LEU A 243 8.41 5.27 14.06
C LEU A 243 8.69 3.96 14.82
N SER A 244 9.96 3.66 15.12
CA SER A 244 10.35 2.47 15.89
C SER A 244 9.88 2.49 17.36
N ILE A 245 9.40 3.63 17.85
CA ILE A 245 8.79 3.74 19.19
C ILE A 245 7.37 3.15 19.16
N ILE A 246 6.68 3.25 18.03
CA ILE A 246 5.30 2.80 17.87
C ILE A 246 5.28 1.25 17.77
N PRO A 247 4.39 0.54 18.49
CA PRO A 247 4.36 -0.92 18.47
C PRO A 247 3.99 -1.53 17.12
N HIS A 248 3.13 -0.86 16.34
CA HIS A 248 2.76 -1.32 15.01
C HIS A 248 3.79 -0.85 13.99
N GLN A 249 4.60 -1.79 13.49
CA GLN A 249 5.77 -1.54 12.64
C GLN A 249 5.69 -2.32 11.33
N GLU A 250 5.12 -1.70 10.30
CA GLU A 250 5.10 -2.27 8.96
C GLU A 250 6.16 -1.64 8.06
N PRO A 251 6.81 -2.40 7.16
CA PRO A 251 7.83 -1.87 6.26
C PRO A 251 7.34 -0.69 5.41
N ARG A 252 6.05 -0.65 5.06
CA ARG A 252 5.47 0.45 4.26
C ARG A 252 5.53 1.81 4.97
N PHE A 253 5.69 1.87 6.29
CA PHE A 253 5.87 3.15 6.99
C PHE A 253 7.23 3.80 6.70
N LEU A 254 8.19 3.00 6.24
CA LEU A 254 9.54 3.42 5.95
C LEU A 254 9.78 3.72 4.46
N LEU A 255 8.75 3.70 3.59
CA LEU A 255 8.95 4.01 2.16
C LEU A 255 9.66 5.36 1.91
N PRO A 256 9.38 6.45 2.66
CA PRO A 256 10.09 7.71 2.46
C PRO A 256 11.61 7.60 2.63
N ILE A 257 12.11 6.60 3.35
CA ILE A 257 13.56 6.42 3.59
C ILE A 257 14.32 6.08 2.31
N ILE A 258 13.69 5.44 1.32
CA ILE A 258 14.36 4.97 0.12
C ILE A 258 15.06 6.10 -0.64
N PRO A 259 14.36 7.13 -1.14
CA PRO A 259 15.03 8.25 -1.82
C PRO A 259 15.95 9.04 -0.88
N LEU A 260 15.64 9.11 0.40
CA LEU A 260 16.41 9.88 1.39
C LEU A 260 17.77 9.25 1.69
N VAL A 261 17.82 7.93 1.88
CA VAL A 261 19.05 7.18 2.12
C VAL A 261 19.85 7.06 0.82
N LEU A 262 19.21 6.67 -0.28
CA LEU A 262 19.91 6.44 -1.55
C LEU A 262 20.52 7.73 -2.14
N SER A 263 19.94 8.90 -1.84
CA SER A 263 20.54 10.20 -2.19
C SER A 263 21.70 10.64 -1.29
N SER A 264 21.82 10.02 -0.11
CA SER A 264 22.80 10.38 0.93
C SER A 264 24.02 9.46 0.99
N VAL A 265 23.94 8.27 0.39
CA VAL A 265 25.05 7.30 0.33
C VAL A 265 26.04 7.63 -0.80
N GLN A 266 27.20 6.97 -0.76
CA GLN A 266 28.20 7.01 -1.82
C GLN A 266 28.64 5.60 -2.16
N LEU A 267 29.03 5.38 -3.42
CA LEU A 267 29.61 4.10 -3.81
C LEU A 267 31.00 3.92 -3.18
N PRO A 268 31.41 2.66 -2.95
CA PRO A 268 32.76 2.35 -2.50
C PRO A 268 33.84 2.91 -3.44
N ARG A 269 35.01 3.23 -2.89
CA ARG A 269 36.15 3.72 -3.69
C ARG A 269 36.83 2.61 -4.49
N THR A 270 36.81 1.38 -3.98
CA THR A 270 37.49 0.24 -4.58
C THR A 270 36.64 -0.37 -5.70
N LYS A 271 37.23 -0.53 -6.90
CA LYS A 271 36.55 -1.10 -8.08
C LYS A 271 35.88 -2.45 -7.79
N THR A 272 36.56 -3.34 -7.06
CA THR A 272 36.03 -4.66 -6.69
C THR A 272 34.77 -4.55 -5.85
N LEU A 273 34.79 -3.72 -4.79
CA LEU A 273 33.66 -3.57 -3.89
C LEU A 273 32.47 -2.88 -4.58
N THR A 274 32.73 -1.92 -5.46
CA THR A 274 31.68 -1.30 -6.29
C THR A 274 31.06 -2.30 -7.25
N ARG A 275 31.85 -3.17 -7.90
CA ARG A 275 31.33 -4.22 -8.77
C ARG A 275 30.50 -5.23 -7.99
N THR A 276 30.97 -5.67 -6.82
CA THR A 276 30.23 -6.56 -5.93
C THR A 276 28.91 -5.93 -5.50
N PHE A 277 28.92 -4.67 -5.06
CA PHE A 277 27.71 -3.93 -4.71
C PHE A 277 26.72 -3.86 -5.88
N LEU A 278 27.17 -3.50 -7.09
CA LEU A 278 26.28 -3.39 -8.25
C LEU A 278 25.66 -4.74 -8.62
N VAL A 279 26.44 -5.82 -8.59
CA VAL A 279 25.93 -7.17 -8.88
C VAL A 279 24.90 -7.58 -7.83
N THR A 280 25.19 -7.41 -6.54
CA THR A 280 24.24 -7.77 -5.48
C THR A 280 23.01 -6.88 -5.49
N TRP A 281 23.16 -5.58 -5.79
CA TRP A 281 22.06 -4.62 -5.94
C TRP A 281 21.11 -5.04 -7.06
N ILE A 282 21.63 -5.41 -8.24
CA ILE A 282 20.81 -5.86 -9.37
C ILE A 282 20.08 -7.14 -9.02
N ILE A 283 20.78 -8.14 -8.47
CA ILE A 283 20.18 -9.42 -8.09
C ILE A 283 19.08 -9.20 -7.05
N PHE A 284 19.36 -8.43 -6.00
CA PHE A 284 18.42 -8.13 -4.93
C PHE A 284 17.14 -7.46 -5.46
N ASN A 285 17.28 -6.39 -6.25
CA ASN A 285 16.13 -5.66 -6.76
C ASN A 285 15.36 -6.44 -7.84
N ALA A 286 16.03 -7.26 -8.66
CA ALA A 286 15.35 -8.13 -9.61
C ALA A 286 14.54 -9.22 -8.90
N LEU A 287 15.12 -9.86 -7.88
CA LEU A 287 14.44 -10.90 -7.10
C LEU A 287 13.27 -10.33 -6.31
N LEU A 288 13.47 -9.28 -5.53
CA LEU A 288 12.39 -8.69 -4.73
C LEU A 288 11.38 -7.92 -5.58
N GLY A 289 11.80 -7.29 -6.67
CA GLY A 289 10.88 -6.67 -7.63
C GLY A 289 9.97 -7.71 -8.29
N THR A 290 10.51 -8.87 -8.65
CA THR A 290 9.71 -9.98 -9.18
C THR A 290 8.78 -10.57 -8.11
N LEU A 291 9.31 -10.84 -6.91
CA LEU A 291 8.52 -11.42 -5.82
C LEU A 291 7.41 -10.47 -5.40
N MET A 292 7.73 -9.22 -5.02
CA MET A 292 6.77 -8.27 -4.45
C MET A 292 5.92 -7.57 -5.51
N GLY A 293 6.46 -7.34 -6.72
CA GLY A 293 5.76 -6.61 -7.78
C GLY A 293 4.87 -7.48 -8.68
N ILE A 294 5.19 -8.77 -8.83
CA ILE A 294 4.45 -9.67 -9.74
C ILE A 294 3.71 -10.77 -8.98
N TYR A 295 4.37 -11.44 -8.03
CA TYR A 295 3.81 -12.62 -7.40
C TYR A 295 3.05 -12.31 -6.13
N HIS A 296 3.61 -11.51 -5.23
CA HIS A 296 2.99 -11.21 -3.94
C HIS A 296 1.64 -10.56 -4.19
N GLN A 297 0.58 -11.32 -3.91
CA GLN A 297 -0.81 -10.91 -4.08
C GLN A 297 -1.18 -10.38 -5.49
N GLY A 298 -0.42 -10.76 -6.52
CA GLY A 298 -0.62 -10.27 -7.89
C GLY A 298 -1.99 -10.61 -8.50
N GLY A 299 -2.66 -11.64 -7.97
CA GLY A 299 -4.00 -12.07 -8.42
C GLY A 299 -5.18 -11.24 -7.90
N VAL A 300 -5.01 -10.39 -6.88
CA VAL A 300 -6.14 -9.69 -6.23
C VAL A 300 -6.85 -8.73 -7.19
N ILE A 301 -6.08 -7.87 -7.88
CA ILE A 301 -6.65 -6.90 -8.82
C ILE A 301 -7.26 -7.59 -10.06
N PRO A 302 -6.59 -8.54 -10.73
CA PRO A 302 -7.20 -9.26 -11.85
C PRO A 302 -8.46 -10.04 -11.46
N ALA A 303 -8.50 -10.66 -10.27
CA ALA A 303 -9.69 -11.36 -9.79
C ALA A 303 -10.86 -10.39 -9.59
N GLN A 304 -10.61 -9.22 -9.01
CA GLN A 304 -11.64 -8.21 -8.77
C GLN A 304 -12.20 -7.61 -10.06
N ILE A 305 -11.34 -7.32 -11.05
CA ILE A 305 -11.77 -6.85 -12.37
C ILE A 305 -12.60 -7.93 -13.07
N TRP A 306 -12.14 -9.19 -13.03
CA TRP A 306 -12.84 -10.31 -13.62
C TRP A 306 -14.23 -10.52 -12.98
N LEU A 307 -14.32 -10.49 -11.64
CA LEU A 307 -15.59 -10.56 -10.91
C LEU A 307 -16.55 -9.43 -11.33
N GLY A 308 -16.05 -8.20 -11.46
CA GLY A 308 -16.84 -7.07 -11.93
C GLY A 308 -17.37 -7.22 -13.37
N GLN A 309 -16.64 -7.92 -14.24
CA GLN A 309 -17.07 -8.17 -15.62
C GLN A 309 -18.07 -9.33 -15.74
N GLN A 310 -18.07 -10.28 -14.80
CA GLN A 310 -18.85 -11.53 -14.91
C GLN A 310 -20.10 -11.57 -14.02
N ASN A 311 -20.37 -10.52 -13.23
CA ASN A 311 -21.44 -10.47 -12.22
C ASN A 311 -22.80 -11.00 -12.72
N GLU A 312 -23.33 -10.44 -13.81
CA GLU A 312 -24.65 -10.82 -14.35
C GLU A 312 -24.72 -12.27 -14.85
N SER A 313 -23.59 -12.81 -15.32
CA SER A 313 -23.53 -14.16 -15.89
C SER A 313 -23.40 -15.27 -14.85
N LEU A 314 -22.82 -14.97 -13.68
CA LEU A 314 -22.50 -15.98 -12.66
C LEU A 314 -23.54 -16.08 -11.55
N GLY A 315 -24.39 -15.05 -11.39
CA GLY A 315 -25.40 -15.01 -10.33
C GLY A 315 -24.81 -15.00 -8.90
N ILE A 316 -23.58 -14.50 -8.75
CA ILE A 316 -22.88 -14.43 -7.46
C ILE A 316 -23.11 -13.04 -6.87
N SER A 317 -23.82 -12.97 -5.75
CA SER A 317 -24.07 -11.71 -5.03
C SER A 317 -23.09 -11.46 -3.89
N GLU A 318 -22.48 -12.51 -3.33
CA GLU A 318 -21.52 -12.41 -2.22
C GLU A 318 -20.22 -13.14 -2.57
N VAL A 319 -19.08 -12.50 -2.26
CA VAL A 319 -17.74 -13.04 -2.49
C VAL A 319 -16.92 -12.95 -1.21
N LEU A 320 -16.44 -14.11 -0.75
CA LEU A 320 -15.59 -14.26 0.42
C LEU A 320 -14.12 -14.30 0.03
N TRP A 321 -13.27 -13.50 0.68
CA TRP A 321 -11.82 -13.46 0.43
C TRP A 321 -11.08 -14.11 1.60
N TRP A 322 -10.48 -15.28 1.38
CA TRP A 322 -9.83 -16.06 2.43
C TRP A 322 -8.33 -16.22 2.18
N ARG A 323 -7.50 -16.02 3.22
CA ARG A 323 -6.02 -16.04 3.15
C ARG A 323 -5.44 -15.18 2.02
N THR A 324 -6.06 -14.05 1.73
CA THR A 324 -5.56 -13.04 0.79
C THR A 324 -6.12 -11.68 1.22
N TYR A 325 -5.51 -10.58 0.80
CA TYR A 325 -6.08 -9.26 1.05
C TYR A 325 -7.42 -9.08 0.36
N SER A 326 -8.29 -8.35 1.06
CA SER A 326 -9.51 -7.82 0.47
C SER A 326 -9.18 -6.78 -0.62
N PRO A 327 -9.81 -6.89 -1.80
CA PRO A 327 -9.60 -5.96 -2.89
C PRO A 327 -10.38 -4.65 -2.63
N PRO A 328 -9.99 -3.55 -3.28
CA PRO A 328 -10.81 -2.35 -3.27
C PRO A 328 -12.14 -2.58 -4.01
N VAL A 329 -13.26 -2.32 -3.31
CA VAL A 329 -14.63 -2.57 -3.79
C VAL A 329 -14.98 -1.76 -5.03
N TRP A 330 -14.43 -0.55 -5.19
CA TRP A 330 -14.70 0.30 -6.36
C TRP A 330 -14.27 -0.33 -7.70
N LEU A 331 -13.36 -1.30 -7.68
CA LEU A 331 -12.95 -2.04 -8.88
C LEU A 331 -14.06 -2.94 -9.44
N LEU A 332 -15.13 -3.20 -8.67
CA LEU A 332 -16.31 -3.92 -9.13
C LEU A 332 -17.21 -3.06 -10.01
N GLY A 333 -16.93 -1.77 -10.20
CA GLY A 333 -17.65 -0.92 -11.15
C GLY A 333 -19.10 -0.65 -10.79
N GLY A 334 -19.43 -0.59 -9.49
CA GLY A 334 -20.80 -0.32 -9.02
C GLY A 334 -21.72 -1.54 -9.03
N ASN A 335 -21.20 -2.73 -9.32
CA ASN A 335 -21.94 -3.99 -9.16
C ASN A 335 -22.34 -4.22 -7.70
N ASN A 336 -23.56 -4.72 -7.47
CA ASN A 336 -24.08 -5.12 -6.15
C ASN A 336 -23.48 -6.46 -5.66
N ILE A 337 -22.16 -6.61 -5.74
CA ILE A 337 -21.44 -7.73 -5.15
C ILE A 337 -20.97 -7.31 -3.76
N THR A 338 -21.42 -8.00 -2.72
CA THR A 338 -20.90 -7.84 -1.37
C THR A 338 -19.61 -8.62 -1.22
N THR A 339 -18.51 -7.95 -0.90
CA THR A 339 -17.22 -8.61 -0.63
C THR A 339 -16.96 -8.65 0.87
N THR A 340 -16.66 -9.82 1.40
CA THR A 340 -16.36 -10.02 2.83
C THR A 340 -14.92 -10.47 2.98
N ASP A 341 -14.17 -9.78 3.85
CA ASP A 341 -12.79 -10.13 4.19
C ASP A 341 -12.76 -11.19 5.29
N LEU A 342 -12.15 -12.35 5.01
CA LEU A 342 -11.94 -13.45 5.94
C LEU A 342 -10.44 -13.71 6.16
N MET A 343 -9.58 -12.71 5.93
CA MET A 343 -8.15 -12.81 6.19
C MET A 343 -7.88 -13.23 7.64
N GLY A 344 -7.08 -14.26 7.82
CA GLY A 344 -6.72 -14.81 9.14
C GLY A 344 -7.78 -15.73 9.78
N MET A 345 -8.96 -15.89 9.17
CA MET A 345 -9.98 -16.79 9.69
C MET A 345 -9.53 -18.27 9.57
N PRO A 346 -9.68 -19.09 10.63
CA PRO A 346 -9.42 -20.52 10.57
C PRO A 346 -10.26 -21.23 9.50
N PHE A 347 -9.76 -22.35 8.97
CA PHE A 347 -10.44 -23.07 7.89
C PHE A 347 -11.86 -23.52 8.25
N GLU A 348 -12.07 -24.05 9.46
CA GLU A 348 -13.38 -24.54 9.89
C GLU A 348 -14.42 -23.43 9.99
N ASP A 349 -14.05 -22.28 10.57
CA ASP A 349 -14.92 -21.10 10.67
C ASP A 349 -15.25 -20.53 9.29
N MET A 350 -14.27 -20.52 8.38
CA MET A 350 -14.48 -20.10 6.99
C MET A 350 -15.47 -21.03 6.28
N MET A 351 -15.34 -22.35 6.46
CA MET A 351 -16.27 -23.32 5.89
C MET A 351 -17.68 -23.18 6.47
N ASN A 352 -17.83 -22.89 7.76
CA ASN A 352 -19.12 -22.59 8.37
C ASN A 352 -19.76 -21.34 7.76
N ARG A 353 -18.95 -20.29 7.49
CA ARG A 353 -19.41 -19.07 6.81
C ARG A 353 -19.83 -19.34 5.36
N VAL A 354 -19.09 -20.20 4.66
CA VAL A 354 -19.44 -20.65 3.30
C VAL A 354 -20.77 -21.40 3.32
N ASP A 355 -20.96 -22.37 4.20
CA ASP A 355 -22.20 -23.17 4.26
C ASP A 355 -23.42 -22.32 4.63
N ALA A 356 -23.25 -21.32 5.51
CA ALA A 356 -24.29 -20.38 5.86
C ALA A 356 -24.64 -19.39 4.73
N GLY A 357 -23.68 -19.07 3.85
CA GLY A 357 -23.84 -18.12 2.75
C GLY A 357 -24.43 -18.71 1.47
N VAL A 358 -24.38 -20.04 1.30
CA VAL A 358 -24.93 -20.70 0.11
C VAL A 358 -26.44 -20.91 0.26
N GLY A 359 -27.22 -20.26 -0.60
CA GLY A 359 -28.68 -20.30 -0.58
C GLY A 359 -29.29 -21.28 -1.61
N GLY A 360 -30.33 -22.01 -1.22
CA GLY A 360 -31.09 -22.88 -2.12
C GLY A 360 -30.37 -24.20 -2.52
N CYS A 361 -30.99 -24.96 -3.42
CA CYS A 361 -30.52 -26.27 -3.89
C CYS A 361 -30.32 -26.27 -5.42
N GLY A 362 -29.27 -26.93 -5.89
CA GLY A 362 -29.07 -27.21 -7.33
C GLY A 362 -28.60 -26.00 -8.16
N GLU A 363 -28.74 -26.09 -9.49
CA GLU A 363 -28.26 -25.05 -10.42
C GLU A 363 -29.03 -23.73 -10.35
N GLN A 364 -30.21 -23.74 -9.71
CA GLN A 364 -31.02 -22.55 -9.44
C GLN A 364 -30.73 -21.92 -8.06
N GLY A 365 -29.87 -22.55 -7.25
CA GLY A 365 -29.43 -22.00 -5.95
C GLY A 365 -28.51 -20.80 -6.13
N GLN A 366 -28.57 -19.87 -5.17
CA GLN A 366 -27.72 -18.70 -5.12
C GLN A 366 -26.27 -19.14 -4.85
N ALA A 367 -25.40 -18.89 -5.82
CA ALA A 367 -24.00 -19.27 -5.73
C ALA A 367 -23.20 -18.26 -4.89
N LEU A 368 -22.29 -18.78 -4.07
CA LEU A 368 -21.35 -17.98 -3.29
C LEU A 368 -19.97 -18.01 -3.95
N GLY A 369 -19.32 -16.85 -4.07
CA GLY A 369 -17.94 -16.79 -4.53
C GLY A 369 -16.97 -17.00 -3.37
N LEU A 370 -15.99 -17.90 -3.52
CA LEU A 370 -14.85 -18.00 -2.60
C LEU A 370 -13.56 -17.72 -3.36
N VAL A 371 -12.80 -16.73 -2.91
CA VAL A 371 -11.48 -16.41 -3.43
C VAL A 371 -10.43 -16.88 -2.45
N ALA A 372 -9.57 -17.80 -2.89
CA ALA A 372 -8.54 -18.39 -2.03
C ALA A 372 -7.25 -18.72 -2.81
N PRO A 373 -6.07 -18.70 -2.17
CA PRO A 373 -4.83 -19.20 -2.76
C PRO A 373 -4.94 -20.68 -3.16
N ALA A 374 -4.37 -21.04 -4.30
CA ALA A 374 -4.27 -22.44 -4.73
C ALA A 374 -3.33 -23.29 -3.85
N SER A 375 -2.53 -22.64 -3.00
CA SER A 375 -1.68 -23.25 -1.98
C SER A 375 -2.44 -23.71 -0.73
N SER A 376 -3.71 -23.32 -0.56
CA SER A 376 -4.58 -23.78 0.53
C SER A 376 -5.03 -25.23 0.31
N THR A 377 -4.19 -26.18 0.74
CA THR A 377 -4.39 -27.62 0.57
C THR A 377 -5.63 -28.17 1.29
N GLU A 378 -6.14 -27.47 2.28
CA GLU A 378 -7.33 -27.84 3.05
C GLU A 378 -8.58 -27.92 2.16
N LEU A 379 -8.65 -27.07 1.13
CA LEU A 379 -9.71 -27.07 0.13
C LEU A 379 -9.65 -28.26 -0.83
N ASP A 380 -8.54 -29.01 -0.88
CA ASP A 380 -8.42 -30.16 -1.79
C ASP A 380 -9.49 -31.20 -1.52
N THR A 381 -9.88 -31.38 -0.26
CA THR A 381 -10.92 -32.34 0.12
C THR A 381 -12.30 -32.03 -0.49
N TRP A 382 -12.52 -30.78 -0.92
CA TRP A 382 -13.76 -30.29 -1.51
C TRP A 382 -13.66 -30.01 -3.01
N THR A 383 -12.44 -29.85 -3.53
CA THR A 383 -12.18 -29.42 -4.91
C THR A 383 -11.58 -30.54 -5.78
N LEU A 384 -10.84 -31.48 -5.17
CA LEU A 384 -10.17 -32.60 -5.85
C LEU A 384 -10.62 -33.92 -5.20
N GLY A 385 -11.30 -34.79 -5.94
CA GLY A 385 -11.47 -36.15 -5.44
C GLY A 385 -10.19 -36.95 -5.56
N LYS A 386 -10.01 -37.85 -4.59
CA LYS A 386 -8.91 -38.81 -4.57
C LYS A 386 -8.84 -39.49 -5.95
N GLY A 387 -7.76 -39.24 -6.69
CA GLY A 387 -7.49 -39.87 -7.99
C GLY A 387 -7.90 -39.09 -9.25
N GLY A 388 -8.21 -37.79 -9.17
CA GLY A 388 -8.56 -36.99 -10.36
C GLY A 388 -10.00 -37.21 -10.87
N LEU A 389 -10.77 -38.04 -10.17
CA LEU A 389 -12.23 -38.13 -10.26
C LEU A 389 -12.82 -37.25 -9.15
N ARG A 390 -13.89 -36.49 -9.44
CA ARG A 390 -14.53 -35.54 -8.51
C ARG A 390 -14.79 -36.15 -7.13
N ALA A 391 -14.43 -35.43 -6.06
CA ALA A 391 -14.67 -35.85 -4.68
C ALA A 391 -16.17 -35.88 -4.44
N ARG A 392 -16.79 -37.07 -4.47
CA ARG A 392 -18.09 -37.26 -3.83
C ARG A 392 -17.83 -37.52 -2.35
N ARG A 393 -17.56 -36.47 -1.59
CA ARG A 393 -17.72 -36.53 -0.13
C ARG A 393 -19.20 -36.31 0.17
N GLU A 394 -19.71 -36.93 1.24
CA GLU A 394 -21.07 -36.75 1.81
C GLU A 394 -21.24 -35.34 2.41
N GLY A 395 -20.98 -34.30 1.60
CA GLY A 395 -21.20 -32.91 1.94
C GLY A 395 -22.15 -32.30 0.94
N SER A 396 -23.07 -31.47 1.40
CA SER A 396 -24.04 -30.80 0.55
C SER A 396 -23.40 -29.72 -0.33
N LEU A 397 -22.08 -29.47 -0.32
CA LEU A 397 -21.44 -28.37 -1.05
C LEU A 397 -20.58 -28.87 -2.22
N ARG A 398 -20.69 -28.21 -3.37
CA ARG A 398 -19.88 -28.40 -4.56
C ARG A 398 -19.12 -27.13 -4.91
N PHE A 399 -17.81 -27.28 -5.08
CA PHE A 399 -16.90 -26.22 -5.51
C PHE A 399 -16.60 -26.38 -7.00
N GLU A 400 -16.74 -25.29 -7.74
CA GLU A 400 -16.43 -25.22 -9.17
C GLU A 400 -15.42 -24.11 -9.42
N GLU A 401 -14.27 -24.44 -10.02
CA GLU A 401 -13.24 -23.46 -10.38
C GLU A 401 -13.76 -22.61 -11.54
N LEU A 402 -14.04 -21.33 -11.26
CA LEU A 402 -14.48 -20.40 -12.30
C LEU A 402 -13.30 -19.69 -12.98
N TRP A 403 -12.28 -19.35 -12.19
CA TRP A 403 -11.15 -18.58 -12.67
C TRP A 403 -9.89 -18.81 -11.84
N LYS A 404 -8.73 -18.75 -12.47
CA LYS A 404 -7.43 -18.95 -11.82
C LYS A 404 -6.34 -18.07 -12.40
N TYR A 405 -5.55 -17.46 -11.51
CA TYR A 405 -4.41 -16.64 -11.88
C TYR A 405 -3.13 -17.14 -11.23
N ARG A 406 -2.22 -17.67 -12.05
CA ARG A 406 -0.99 -18.34 -11.57
C ARG A 406 0.08 -17.42 -10.99
N ARG A 407 0.05 -16.11 -11.29
CA ARG A 407 1.04 -15.14 -10.77
C ARG A 407 0.54 -14.55 -9.45
N HIS A 408 0.30 -15.41 -8.48
CA HIS A 408 -0.11 -15.02 -7.14
C HIS A 408 0.59 -15.91 -6.12
N LEU A 409 1.11 -15.28 -5.07
CA LEU A 409 1.72 -15.90 -3.92
C LEU A 409 1.30 -15.09 -2.69
N ASN A 410 0.78 -15.74 -1.66
CA ASN A 410 0.55 -15.08 -0.38
C ASN A 410 1.70 -15.41 0.58
N LEU A 411 2.27 -14.37 1.21
CA LEU A 411 3.37 -14.53 2.16
C LEU A 411 2.88 -14.88 3.57
N ASP A 412 1.59 -14.65 3.86
CA ASP A 412 0.99 -15.05 5.14
C ASP A 412 0.72 -16.56 5.22
N ASP A 413 0.81 -17.26 4.09
CA ASP A 413 0.62 -18.72 3.97
C ASP A 413 1.95 -19.49 4.13
N LEU A 414 3.00 -18.82 4.63
CA LEU A 414 4.32 -19.40 4.86
C LEU A 414 4.37 -20.15 6.21
N ASP A 415 3.96 -21.41 6.21
CA ASP A 415 4.05 -22.26 7.40
C ASP A 415 5.41 -22.98 7.51
N ILE A 416 6.43 -22.22 7.89
CA ILE A 416 7.79 -22.75 8.06
C ILE A 416 7.89 -23.63 9.33
N GLY A 417 7.01 -23.41 10.31
CA GLY A 417 7.04 -24.11 11.59
C GLY A 417 6.65 -25.57 11.47
N GLU A 418 5.54 -25.86 10.77
CA GLU A 418 5.03 -27.23 10.63
C GLU A 418 5.59 -27.94 9.39
N GLU A 419 5.69 -27.25 8.24
CA GLU A 419 6.08 -27.88 6.97
C GLU A 419 7.59 -27.84 6.71
N GLY A 420 8.34 -27.02 7.46
CA GLY A 420 9.73 -26.70 7.19
C GLY A 420 9.92 -25.92 5.88
N VAL A 421 11.06 -25.21 5.77
CA VAL A 421 11.32 -24.30 4.64
C VAL A 421 11.11 -24.95 3.26
N GLY A 422 11.61 -26.18 3.07
CA GLY A 422 11.49 -26.89 1.79
C GLY A 422 10.06 -27.33 1.46
N GLY A 423 9.29 -27.78 2.46
CA GLY A 423 7.89 -28.18 2.31
C GLY A 423 7.03 -26.97 1.95
N THR A 424 7.14 -25.90 2.72
CA THR A 424 6.42 -24.64 2.49
C THR A 424 6.70 -24.10 1.08
N LEU A 425 7.97 -24.03 0.68
CA LEU A 425 8.33 -23.53 -0.66
C LEU A 425 7.78 -24.44 -1.76
N ARG A 426 7.83 -25.76 -1.60
CA ARG A 426 7.27 -26.70 -2.57
C ARG A 426 5.76 -26.51 -2.73
N ARG A 427 5.03 -26.28 -1.62
CA ARG A 427 3.58 -26.02 -1.64
C ARG A 427 3.28 -24.66 -2.25
N VAL A 428 3.80 -23.58 -1.69
CA VAL A 428 3.47 -22.20 -2.06
C VAL A 428 3.94 -21.87 -3.48
N VAL A 429 5.14 -22.29 -3.89
CA VAL A 429 5.66 -22.04 -5.25
C VAL A 429 5.11 -23.02 -6.26
N GLY A 430 4.96 -24.30 -5.88
CA GLY A 430 4.48 -25.36 -6.78
C GLY A 430 2.99 -25.24 -7.09
N ARG A 431 2.18 -24.80 -6.11
CA ARG A 431 0.73 -24.59 -6.24
C ARG A 431 0.35 -23.12 -6.32
N ARG A 432 1.28 -22.24 -6.68
CA ARG A 432 1.03 -20.80 -6.75
C ARG A 432 -0.18 -20.46 -7.61
N GLY A 433 -0.95 -19.50 -7.13
CA GLY A 433 -2.07 -18.91 -7.85
C GLY A 433 -3.19 -18.47 -6.91
N LEU A 434 -4.07 -17.62 -7.43
CA LEU A 434 -5.32 -17.24 -6.79
C LEU A 434 -6.46 -17.85 -7.58
N VAL A 435 -7.42 -18.46 -6.90
CA VAL A 435 -8.55 -19.15 -7.52
C VAL A 435 -9.84 -18.53 -7.04
N VAL A 436 -10.78 -18.34 -7.96
CA VAL A 436 -12.16 -17.98 -7.69
C VAL A 436 -13.02 -19.22 -7.88
N TRP A 437 -13.62 -19.67 -6.78
CA TRP A 437 -14.53 -20.81 -6.72
C TRP A 437 -15.98 -20.34 -6.69
N SER A 438 -16.84 -20.99 -7.44
CA SER A 438 -18.29 -20.98 -7.20
C SER A 438 -18.62 -22.10 -6.23
N VAL A 439 -19.28 -21.78 -5.13
CA VAL A 439 -19.78 -22.75 -4.16
C VAL A 439 -21.29 -22.82 -4.26
N ARG A 440 -21.82 -24.03 -4.47
CA ARG A 440 -23.26 -24.31 -4.56
C ARG A 440 -23.63 -25.52 -3.72
N ARG A 441 -24.90 -25.59 -3.32
CA ARG A 441 -25.41 -26.75 -2.59
C ARG A 441 -25.87 -27.85 -3.55
N THR A 442 -25.24 -29.01 -3.50
CA THR A 442 -25.71 -30.26 -4.12
C THR A 442 -26.79 -30.89 -3.25
N CYS A 443 -27.93 -31.17 -3.87
CA CYS A 443 -29.01 -31.90 -3.23
C CYS A 443 -29.11 -33.23 -3.98
N ASP A 444 -29.02 -34.36 -3.25
CA ASP A 444 -29.31 -35.65 -3.85
C ASP A 444 -30.78 -35.60 -4.27
N ASN A 445 -31.04 -35.71 -5.57
CA ASN A 445 -32.37 -36.07 -6.03
C ASN A 445 -32.65 -37.44 -5.39
N GLY A 446 -33.46 -37.46 -4.34
CA GLY A 446 -34.02 -38.70 -3.83
C GLY A 446 -34.55 -39.46 -5.03
N ALA A 447 -33.97 -40.63 -5.28
CA ALA A 447 -34.50 -41.60 -6.20
C ALA A 447 -36.00 -41.74 -5.92
N GLY A 448 -36.78 -41.82 -7.00
CA GLY A 448 -38.22 -41.96 -6.95
C GLY A 448 -38.63 -42.95 -5.87
N VAL A 449 -39.46 -42.48 -4.95
CA VAL A 449 -40.43 -43.37 -4.31
C VAL A 449 -41.57 -43.46 -5.32
N ASP A 450 -41.36 -44.30 -6.35
CA ASP A 450 -42.44 -44.90 -7.11
C ASP A 450 -43.15 -45.90 -6.19
N ALA A 451 -44.41 -45.61 -5.86
CA ALA A 451 -45.56 -46.51 -5.63
C ALA A 451 -46.56 -45.89 -4.64
#